data_AF-A0A514CLQ9-F1
#
_entry.id   AF-A0A514CLQ9-F1
#
_cell.length_a   1.000
_cell.length_b   1.000
_cell.length_c   1.000
_cell.angle_alpha   90.00
_cell.angle_beta   90.00
_cell.angle_gamma   90.00
#
_symmetry.space_group_name_H-M   'P 1'
#
loop_
_entity.id
_entity.type
_entity.pdbx_description
1 polymer ?
#
loop_
_entity_poly.entity_id
_entity_poly.type
_entity_poly.pdbx_seq_one_letter_code
_entity_poly.pdbx_strand_id
1 'polypeptide(L)' 'MYTDIEAGKVLKRSAVYNISGECLTLKELDRSYNRQAKIINLDEEPLILTPKVEGRDGKGKMVFSRISRD' A
#
# COMPACT_ATOMS: atom_id res chain seq x y z
N MET A 1 -0.72 10.48 7.56
CA MET A 1 -1.55 11.16 6.55
C MET A 1 -0.92 10.99 5.18
N TYR A 2 -1.72 10.81 4.13
CA TYR A 2 -1.25 10.76 2.74
C TYR A 2 -2.20 11.54 1.83
N THR A 3 -1.76 11.77 0.59
CA THR A 3 -2.54 12.45 -0.44
C THR A 3 -2.99 11.42 -1.47
N ASP A 4 -4.28 11.42 -1.79
CA ASP A 4 -4.92 10.53 -2.76
C ASP A 4 -5.54 11.33 -3.90
N ILE A 5 -5.74 10.70 -5.05
CA ILE A 5 -6.46 11.29 -6.19
C ILE A 5 -7.64 10.40 -6.52
N GLU A 6 -8.85 10.93 -6.32
CA GLU A 6 -10.10 10.20 -6.58
C GLU A 6 -11.05 11.09 -7.38
N ALA A 7 -11.59 10.58 -8.49
CA ALA A 7 -12.45 11.33 -9.41
C ALA A 7 -11.88 12.72 -9.81
N GLY A 8 -10.56 12.78 -10.01
CA GLY A 8 -9.85 14.02 -10.39
C GLY A 8 -9.64 15.02 -9.26
N LYS A 9 -10.03 14.70 -8.02
CA LYS A 9 -9.84 15.57 -6.85
C LYS A 9 -8.70 15.06 -5.98
N VAL A 10 -7.88 15.99 -5.50
CA VAL A 10 -6.84 15.72 -4.50
C VAL A 10 -7.49 15.67 -3.12
N LEU A 11 -7.32 14.55 -2.43
CA LEU A 11 -7.91 14.29 -1.11
C LEU A 11 -6.81 14.07 -0.08
N LYS A 12 -6.99 14.63 1.11
CA LYS A 12 -6.15 14.33 2.29
C LYS A 12 -6.80 13.20 3.06
N ARG A 13 -6.02 12.16 3.35
CA ARG A 13 -6.50 10.96 4.03
C ARG A 13 -5.61 10.59 5.21
N SER A 14 -6.24 9.96 6.19
CA SER A 14 -5.55 9.37 7.32
C SER A 14 -5.65 7.86 7.26
N ALA A 15 -4.53 7.18 7.45
CA ALA A 15 -4.47 5.74 7.53
C ALA A 15 -3.45 5.33 8.58
N VAL A 16 -3.71 4.19 9.20
CA VAL A 16 -2.74 3.45 10.01
C VAL A 16 -2.30 2.23 9.22
N TYR A 17 -1.04 1.85 9.37
CA TYR A 17 -0.50 0.65 8.74
C TYR A 17 0.00 -0.31 9.80
N ASN A 18 0.00 -1.59 9.45
CA ASN A 18 0.62 -2.65 10.25
C ASN A 18 1.30 -3.65 9.31
N ILE A 19 2.44 -4.18 9.74
CA ILE A 19 3.15 -5.24 9.05
C ILE A 19 3.13 -6.47 9.96
N SER A 20 2.62 -7.59 9.45
CA SER A 20 2.63 -8.88 10.15
C SER A 20 3.13 -9.96 9.19
N GLY A 21 4.33 -10.49 9.46
CA GLY A 21 5.07 -11.32 8.51
C GLY A 21 5.26 -10.58 7.18
N GLU A 22 4.86 -11.20 6.08
CA GLU A 22 4.92 -10.62 4.73
C GLU A 22 3.67 -9.79 4.37
N CYS A 23 2.73 -9.57 5.30
CA CYS A 23 1.48 -8.87 5.01
C CYS A 23 1.52 -7.42 5.52
N LEU A 24 1.45 -6.47 4.58
CA LEU A 24 1.16 -5.07 4.85
C LEU A 24 -0.35 -4.86 4.86
N THR A 25 -0.90 -4.38 5.98
CA THR A 25 -2.29 -3.94 6.08
C THR A 25 -2.33 -2.43 6.24
N LEU A 26 -3.14 -1.76 5.42
CA LEU A 26 -3.40 -0.34 5.49
C LEU A 26 -4.89 -0.13 5.79
N LYS A 27 -5.18 0.48 6.93
CA LYS A 27 -6.53 0.83 7.37
C LYS A 27 -6.70 2.33 7.29
N GLU A 28 -7.49 2.77 6.31
CA GLU A 28 -7.94 4.16 6.24
C GLU A 28 -8.90 4.43 7.41
N LEU A 29 -8.70 5.53 8.14
CA LEU A 29 -9.54 5.86 9.30
C LEU A 29 -10.93 6.35 8.89
N ASP A 30 -11.01 6.91 7.68
CA ASP A 30 -12.21 7.54 7.13
C ASP A 30 -13.04 6.59 6.24
N ARG A 31 -12.64 5.32 6.10
CA ARG A 31 -13.33 4.30 5.28
C ARG A 31 -13.47 2.98 6.03
N SER A 32 -14.51 2.23 5.67
CA SER A 32 -14.82 0.94 6.31
C SER A 32 -13.99 -0.24 5.79
N TYR A 33 -13.25 -0.07 4.70
CA TYR A 33 -12.45 -1.15 4.11
C TYR A 33 -10.96 -1.03 4.43
N ASN A 34 -10.34 -2.18 4.66
CA ASN A 34 -8.89 -2.30 4.79
C ASN A 34 -8.29 -2.72 3.45
N ARG A 35 -7.14 -2.17 3.11
CA ARG A 35 -6.33 -2.65 2.00
C ARG A 35 -5.24 -3.56 2.55
N GLN A 36 -4.98 -4.67 1.87
CA GLN A 36 -3.90 -5.57 2.22
C GLN A 36 -3.01 -5.80 1.00
N ALA A 37 -1.73 -6.01 1.26
CA ALA A 37 -0.77 -6.39 0.24
C ALA A 37 0.25 -7.36 0.84
N LYS A 38 0.66 -8.34 0.04
CA LYS A 38 1.80 -9.18 0.35
C LYS A 38 3.08 -8.50 -0.14
N ILE A 39 4.06 -8.38 0.72
CA ILE A 39 5.41 -7.93 0.42
C ILE A 39 6.11 -9.08 -0.30
N ILE A 40 6.44 -8.87 -1.57
CA ILE A 40 7.18 -9.84 -2.40
C ILE A 40 8.68 -9.58 -2.31
N ASN A 41 9.06 -8.30 -2.28
CA ASN A 41 10.43 -7.87 -2.06
C ASN A 41 10.47 -6.54 -1.31
N LEU A 42 11.41 -6.40 -0.38
CA LEU A 42 11.66 -5.17 0.37
C LEU A 42 13.18 -5.01 0.53
N ASP A 43 13.77 -4.29 -0.41
CA ASP A 43 15.20 -3.97 -0.43
C ASP A 43 15.42 -2.45 -0.33
N GLU A 44 16.68 -2.01 -0.31
CA GLU A 44 17.04 -0.58 -0.23
C GLU A 44 16.53 0.24 -1.42
N GLU A 45 16.35 -0.41 -2.57
CA GLU A 45 16.01 0.21 -3.85
C GLU A 45 14.55 -0.08 -4.27
N PRO A 46 14.13 -1.34 -4.54
CA PRO A 46 12.74 -1.64 -4.84
C PRO A 46 11.93 -2.11 -3.62
N LEU A 47 10.69 -1.62 -3.54
CA LEU A 47 9.59 -2.27 -2.82
C LEU A 47 8.65 -2.92 -3.85
N ILE A 48 8.46 -4.24 -3.76
CA ILE A 48 7.55 -4.99 -4.62
C ILE A 48 6.42 -5.59 -3.80
N LEU A 49 5.18 -5.26 -4.16
CA LEU A 49 3.97 -5.72 -3.49
C LEU A 49 3.02 -6.42 -4.46
N THR A 50 2.21 -7.36 -3.98
CA THR A 50 0.97 -7.79 -4.67
C THR A 50 -0.23 -7.49 -3.78
N PRO A 51 -1.34 -6.93 -4.31
CA PRO A 51 -2.53 -6.71 -3.51
C PRO A 51 -3.10 -8.04 -3.00
N LYS A 52 -3.58 -8.07 -1.76
CA LYS A 52 -4.37 -9.18 -1.23
C LYS A 52 -5.85 -8.77 -1.20
N VAL A 53 -6.68 -9.51 -1.93
CA VAL A 53 -8.13 -9.30 -1.99
C VAL A 53 -8.79 -10.56 -1.44
N GLU A 54 -9.62 -10.39 -0.41
CA GLU A 54 -10.30 -11.52 0.28
C GLU A 54 -9.32 -12.62 0.72
N GLY A 55 -8.15 -12.22 1.23
CA GLY A 55 -7.08 -13.13 1.69
C GLY A 55 -6.25 -13.78 0.58
N ARG A 56 -6.61 -13.60 -0.69
CA ARG A 56 -5.91 -14.17 -1.85
C ARG A 56 -4.94 -13.18 -2.47
N ASP A 57 -3.80 -13.68 -2.93
CA ASP A 57 -2.80 -12.86 -3.61
C ASP A 57 -3.30 -12.50 -5.02
N GLY A 58 -3.19 -11.22 -5.37
CA GLY A 58 -3.48 -10.71 -6.70
C GLY A 58 -2.44 -11.18 -7.72
N LYS A 59 -2.81 -11.11 -9.00
CA LYS A 59 -1.92 -11.47 -10.11
C LYS A 59 -0.95 -10.35 -10.49
N GLY A 60 -1.33 -9.10 -10.22
CA GLY A 60 -0.51 -7.92 -10.55
C GLY A 60 0.58 -7.67 -9.52
N LYS A 61 1.70 -7.10 -9.96
CA LYS A 61 2.76 -6.61 -9.07
C LYS A 61 2.78 -5.08 -9.11
N MET A 62 2.90 -4.47 -7.95
CA MET A 62 3.19 -3.05 -7.80
C MET A 62 4.67 -2.92 -7.45
N VAL A 63 5.42 -2.18 -8.26
CA VAL A 63 6.86 -1.97 -8.08
C VAL A 63 7.06 -0.49 -7.79
N PHE A 64 7.65 -0.20 -6.63
CA PHE A 64 7.97 1.15 -6.18
C PHE A 64 9.49 1.26 -6.12
N SER A 65 10.02 2.33 -6.71
CA SER A 65 11.44 2.68 -6.60
C SER A 65 11.60 3.76 -5.54
N ARG A 66 12.68 3.66 -4.75
CA ARG A 66 13.03 4.72 -3.81
C ARG A 66 13.36 6.00 -4.58
N ILE A 67 12.71 7.08 -4.22
CA ILE A 67 13.09 8.42 -4.68
C ILE A 67 14.07 8.96 -3.65
N SER A 68 15.37 8.94 -3.98
CA SER A 68 16.40 9.66 -3.22
C SER A 68 16.08 11.16 -3.25
N ARG A 69 16.17 11.81 -2.08
CA ARG A 69 16.23 13.27 -1.99
C ARG A 69 17.69 13.62 -1.83
N ASP A 70 18.27 14.20 -2.88
CA ASP A 70 19.52 14.96 -2.78
C ASP A 70 19.30 16.23 -1.93
#